data_AF-A0A9E1S2T3-F1
#
_entry.id   AF-A0A9E1S2T3-F1
#
_cell.length_a   1.000
_cell.length_b   1.000
_cell.length_c   1.000
_cell.angle_alpha   90.00
_cell.angle_beta   90.00
_cell.angle_gamma   90.00
#
_symmetry.space_group_name_H-M   'P 1'
#
loop_
_entity.id
_entity.type
_entity.pdbx_description
1 polymer ?
#
loop_
_entity_poly.entity_id
_entity_poly.type
_entity_poly.pdbx_seq_one_letter_code
_entity_poly.pdbx_strand_id
1 'polypeptide(L)' 'MSEEKKISWYNQLEDRIGNLAEQFGLDDVQRLTFRDFVTNLSRDQFRAGSKSGAGWAFDQARKGRLKTAS' A
#
# COMPACT_ATOMS: atom_id res chain seq x y z
N MET A 1 5.50 4.35 -26.61
CA MET A 1 4.54 4.01 -25.55
C MET A 1 5.33 3.46 -24.38
N SER A 2 5.68 4.32 -23.41
CA SER A 2 6.37 3.88 -22.21
C SER A 2 5.34 3.16 -21.35
N GLU A 3 5.32 1.84 -21.40
CA GLU A 3 4.70 1.04 -20.35
C GLU A 3 5.43 1.39 -19.06
N GLU A 4 4.85 2.30 -18.29
CA GLU A 4 5.22 2.52 -16.91
C GLU A 4 5.30 1.15 -16.26
N LYS A 5 6.49 0.82 -15.77
CA LYS A 5 6.84 -0.38 -15.02
C LYS A 5 5.96 -0.42 -13.77
N LYS A 6 4.69 -0.79 -13.93
CA LYS A 6 3.66 -0.68 -12.91
C LYS A 6 3.99 -1.67 -11.80
N ILE A 7 4.45 -1.08 -10.70
CA ILE A 7 4.43 -1.57 -9.32
C ILE A 7 5.47 -2.65 -8.97
N SER A 8 6.73 -2.21 -8.91
CA SER A 8 7.86 -2.95 -8.36
C SER A 8 7.64 -3.46 -6.92
N TRP A 9 6.96 -2.69 -6.06
CA TRP A 9 6.83 -3.04 -4.63
C TRP A 9 5.82 -4.18 -4.36
N TYR A 10 4.76 -4.27 -5.16
CA TYR A 10 3.71 -5.26 -4.97
C TYR A 10 4.19 -6.66 -5.39
N ASN A 11 4.90 -6.74 -6.51
CA ASN A 11 5.55 -8.00 -6.92
C ASN A 11 6.59 -8.46 -5.89
N GLN A 12 7.39 -7.53 -5.34
CA GLN A 12 8.33 -7.85 -4.26
C GLN A 12 7.64 -8.33 -2.98
N LEU A 13 6.44 -7.82 -2.69
CA LEU A 13 5.63 -8.28 -1.55
C LEU A 13 5.12 -9.70 -1.77
N GLU A 14 4.58 -10.00 -2.95
CA GLU A 14 4.10 -11.35 -3.29
C GLU A 14 5.23 -12.40 -3.23
N ASP A 15 6.41 -12.07 -3.76
CA ASP A 15 7.58 -12.96 -3.69
C ASP A 15 7.98 -13.26 -2.23
N ARG A 16 8.00 -12.24 -1.36
CA ARG A 16 8.33 -12.40 0.06
C ARG A 16 7.29 -13.21 0.82
N ILE A 17 6.01 -13.02 0.51
CA ILE A 17 4.92 -13.82 1.09
C ILE A 17 5.08 -15.29 0.69
N GLY A 18 5.39 -15.56 -0.59
CA GLY A 18 5.66 -16.91 -1.08
C GLY A 18 6.79 -17.59 -0.30
N ASN A 19 7.93 -16.92 -0.16
CA ASN A 19 9.08 -17.43 0.60
C ASN A 19 8.73 -17.69 2.07
N LEU A 20 7.91 -16.83 2.70
CA LEU A 20 7.48 -17.03 4.09
C LEU A 20 6.49 -18.19 4.23
N ALA A 21 5.56 -18.34 3.29
CA ALA A 21 4.62 -19.46 3.28
C ALA A 21 5.36 -20.80 3.19
N GLU A 22 6.41 -20.87 2.38
CA GLU A 22 7.28 -22.05 2.27
C GLU A 22 8.07 -22.31 3.55
N GLN A 23 8.64 -21.27 4.18
CA GLN A 23 9.36 -21.41 5.46
C GLN A 23 8.46 -21.91 6.60
N PHE A 24 7.18 -21.54 6.58
CA PHE A 24 6.20 -21.99 7.57
C PHE A 24 5.57 -23.34 7.24
N GLY A 25 5.89 -23.93 6.07
CA GLY A 25 5.32 -25.19 5.62
C GLY A 25 3.81 -25.10 5.41
N LEU A 26 3.31 -23.94 4.96
CA LEU A 26 1.89 -23.75 4.70
C LEU A 26 1.46 -24.61 3.52
N ASP A 27 0.31 -25.28 3.67
CA ASP A 27 -0.37 -25.92 2.55
C ASP A 27 -0.92 -24.88 1.55
N ASP A 28 -1.37 -25.33 0.38
CA ASP A 28 -1.83 -24.44 -0.68
C ASP A 28 -2.99 -23.52 -0.24
N VAL A 29 -3.90 -24.02 0.60
CA VAL A 29 -5.06 -23.26 1.08
C VAL A 29 -4.62 -22.21 2.10
N GLN A 30 -3.72 -22.58 3.01
CA GLN A 30 -3.13 -21.69 4.00
C GLN A 30 -2.28 -20.61 3.33
N ARG A 31 -1.47 -20.97 2.33
CA ARG A 31 -0.66 -20.04 1.53
C ARG A 31 -1.53 -19.00 0.82
N LEU A 32 -2.63 -19.42 0.20
CA LEU A 32 -3.59 -18.50 -0.44
C LEU A 32 -4.24 -17.57 0.58
N THR A 33 -4.71 -18.12 1.70
CA THR A 33 -5.34 -17.34 2.78
C THR A 33 -4.36 -16.32 3.35
N PHE A 34 -3.11 -16.73 3.58
CA PHE A 34 -2.04 -15.87 4.09
C PHE A 34 -1.70 -14.74 3.12
N ARG A 35 -1.57 -15.05 1.83
CA ARG A 35 -1.35 -14.04 0.79
C ARG A 35 -2.50 -13.04 0.72
N ASP A 36 -3.73 -13.52 0.71
CA ASP A 36 -4.90 -12.64 0.58
C ASP A 36 -5.04 -11.73 1.81
N PHE A 37 -4.77 -12.24 3.01
CA PHE A 37 -4.72 -11.45 4.24
C PHE A 37 -3.70 -10.30 4.14
N VAL A 38 -2.44 -10.60 3.83
CA VAL A 38 -1.36 -9.60 3.81
C VAL A 38 -1.57 -8.57 2.70
N THR A 39 -1.99 -9.01 1.51
CA THR A 39 -2.21 -8.11 0.37
C THR A 39 -3.40 -7.17 0.59
N ASN A 40 -4.49 -7.64 1.19
CA ASN A 40 -5.64 -6.81 1.53
C ASN A 40 -5.29 -5.78 2.60
N LEU A 41 -4.65 -6.20 3.70
CA LEU A 41 -4.19 -5.27 4.74
C LEU A 41 -3.26 -4.20 4.17
N SER A 42 -2.30 -4.60 3.32
CA SER A 42 -1.36 -3.68 2.69
C SER A 42 -2.06 -2.65 1.81
N ARG A 43 -3.08 -3.05 1.05
CA ARG A 43 -3.90 -2.15 0.22
C ARG A 43 -4.71 -1.18 1.08
N ASP A 44 -5.30 -1.66 2.17
CA ASP A 44 -6.10 -0.83 3.07
C ASP A 44 -5.23 0.21 3.79
N GLN A 45 -4.06 -0.19 4.26
CA GLN A 45 -3.09 0.73 4.87
C GLN A 45 -2.57 1.75 3.85
N PHE A 46 -2.30 1.33 2.61
CA PHE A 46 -1.90 2.26 1.55
C PHE A 46 -2.99 3.29 1.25
N ARG A 47 -4.26 2.87 1.18
CA ARG A 47 -5.41 3.77 0.99
C ARG A 47 -5.59 4.72 2.19
N ALA A 48 -5.50 4.21 3.41
CA ALA A 48 -5.61 5.01 4.63
C ALA A 48 -4.51 6.06 4.73
N GLY A 49 -3.25 5.67 4.44
CA GLY A 49 -2.11 6.57 4.38
C GLY A 49 -2.27 7.63 3.29
N SER A 50 -2.68 7.24 2.08
CA SER A 50 -2.93 8.17 0.97
C SER A 50 -4.03 9.18 1.29
N LYS A 51 -5.13 8.73 1.90
CA LYS A 51 -6.24 9.60 2.34
C LYS A 51 -5.78 10.60 3.40
N SER A 52 -4.99 10.14 4.36
CA SER A 52 -4.45 10.98 5.45
C SER A 52 -3.46 12.01 4.91
N GLY A 53 -2.56 11.61 4.00
CA GLY A 53 -1.61 12.49 3.34
C GLY A 53 -2.28 13.56 2.47
N ALA A 54 -3.29 13.18 1.69
CA ALA A 54 -4.10 14.12 0.92
C ALA A 54 -4.82 15.11 1.85
N GLY A 55 -5.47 14.62 2.91
CA GLY A 55 -6.14 15.46 3.90
C GLY A 55 -5.19 16.47 4.56
N TRP A 56 -3.99 16.04 4.93
CA TRP A 56 -2.95 16.92 5.45
C TRP A 56 -2.52 17.97 4.42
N ALA A 57 -2.26 17.57 3.18
CA ALA A 57 -1.85 18.48 2.12
C ALA A 57 -2.92 19.56 1.85
N PHE A 58 -4.20 19.18 1.82
CA PHE A 58 -5.31 20.13 1.66
C PHE A 58 -5.42 21.09 2.85
N ASP A 59 -5.23 20.62 4.08
CA ASP A 59 -5.26 21.47 5.27
C ASP A 59 -4.10 22.50 5.26
N GLN A 60 -2.90 22.08 4.85
CA GLN A 60 -1.76 23.00 4.69
C GLN A 60 -2.00 24.03 3.59
N ALA A 61 -2.54 23.62 2.44
CA ALA A 61 -2.89 24.54 1.34
C ALA A 61 -3.93 25.59 1.80
N ARG A 62 -4.94 25.16 2.57
CA ARG A 62 -5.96 26.05 3.15
C ARG A 62 -5.35 27.04 4.14
N LYS A 63 -4.48 26.58 5.05
CA LYS A 63 -3.76 27.43 6.01
C LYS A 63 -2.85 28.44 5.32
N GLY A 64 -2.14 28.01 4.27
CA GLY A 64 -1.30 28.89 3.45
C GLY A 64 -2.10 30.01 2.78
N ARG A 65 -3.26 29.67 2.19
CA ARG A 65 -4.14 30.64 1.53
C ARG A 65 -4.73 31.68 2.50
N LEU A 66 -5.04 31.28 3.73
CA LEU A 66 -5.53 32.19 4.77
C LEU A 66 -4.45 33.17 5.25
N LYS A 67 -3.18 32.74 5.31
CA LYS A 67 -2.05 33.61 5.70
C LYS A 67 -1.72 34.69 4.67
N THR A 68 -1.97 34.44 3.38
CA THR A 68 -1.73 35.41 2.30
C THR A 68 -2.88 36.39 2.08
N ALA A 69 -4.02 36.19 2.77
CA ALA A 69 -5.22 37.01 2.64
C ALA A 69 -5.44 37.97 3.83
N SER A 70 -4.51 38.00 4.80
CA SER A 70 -4.40 38.99 5.88
C SER A 70 -3.23 39.91 5.62
#